data_AF-A0A8T5JCD7-F1
#
_entry.id   AF-A0A8T5JCD7-F1
#
_cell.length_a   1.000
_cell.length_b   1.000
_cell.length_c   1.000
_cell.angle_alpha   90.00
_cell.angle_beta   90.00
_cell.angle_gamma   90.00
#
_symmetry.space_group_name_H-M   'P 1'
#
loop_
_entity.id
_entity.type
_entity.pdbx_description
1 polymer ?
#
loop_
_entity_poly.entity_id
_entity_poly.type
_entity_poly.pdbx_seq_one_letter_code
_entity_poly.pdbx_strand_id
1 'polypeptide(L)'
;MVFNAFFTEMVLPFLLIFVVVFAILQKSKILGDGKAQIDAMVGLVIGLLLIGLPTPRDIVINLMPWLSVGVAVILVFLILYGFVAGDMSGDGTPKWMKTTFGILAGLFTLGIVIYVSGLGTIILDWFSGNYGSEGLFTNIVIVLLVIGAVWVAVKSGSSGGGSRPSE
;
A
#
# COMPACT_ATOMS: atom_id res chain seq x y z
N MET A 1 31.18 -5.41 -10.51
CA MET A 1 30.55 -6.60 -9.91
C MET A 1 30.52 -6.41 -8.40
N VAL A 2 29.49 -5.75 -7.84
CA VAL A 2 29.47 -5.46 -6.39
C VAL A 2 28.50 -6.36 -5.62
N PHE A 3 27.59 -7.05 -6.30
CA PHE A 3 26.81 -8.15 -5.71
C PHE A 3 26.93 -9.39 -6.58
N ASN A 4 27.36 -10.50 -5.98
CA ASN A 4 27.33 -11.82 -6.61
C ASN A 4 25.86 -12.26 -6.72
N ALA A 5 25.47 -12.94 -7.81
CA ALA A 5 24.11 -13.47 -8.00
C ALA A 5 23.62 -14.27 -6.79
N PHE A 6 24.53 -15.00 -6.12
CA PHE A 6 24.23 -15.69 -4.86
C PHE A 6 23.65 -14.76 -3.78
N PHE A 7 24.19 -13.55 -3.64
CA PHE A 7 23.73 -12.62 -2.62
C PHE A 7 22.35 -12.06 -2.94
N THR A 8 22.11 -11.64 -4.19
CA THR A 8 20.84 -11.03 -4.61
C THR A 8 19.70 -12.03 -4.76
N GLU A 9 20.01 -13.25 -5.17
CA GLU A 9 19.01 -14.27 -5.48
C GLU A 9 18.79 -15.26 -4.32
N MET A 10 19.74 -15.39 -3.39
CA MET A 10 19.61 -16.33 -2.27
C MET A 10 19.59 -15.61 -0.92
N VAL A 11 20.60 -14.79 -0.63
CA VAL A 11 20.77 -14.18 0.70
C VAL A 11 19.72 -13.10 0.97
N LEU A 12 19.49 -12.18 0.03
CA LEU A 12 18.52 -11.10 0.21
C LEU A 12 17.07 -11.60 0.40
N PRO A 13 16.52 -12.47 -0.46
CA PRO A 13 15.17 -12.99 -0.25
C PRO A 13 15.08 -13.78 1.06
N PHE A 14 16.09 -14.59 1.39
CA PHE A 14 16.14 -15.33 2.67
C PHE A 14 16.01 -14.38 3.87
N LEU A 15 16.86 -13.34 3.92
CA LEU A 15 16.84 -12.36 5.01
C LEU A 15 15.50 -11.64 5.10
N LEU A 16 14.93 -11.27 3.94
CA LEU A 16 13.63 -10.61 3.89
C LEU A 16 12.53 -11.49 4.46
N ILE A 17 12.44 -12.76 4.04
CA ILE A 17 11.44 -13.71 4.54
C ILE A 17 11.65 -13.97 6.03
N PHE A 18 12.90 -14.23 6.43
CA PHE A 18 13.27 -14.45 7.82
C PHE A 18 12.79 -13.30 8.71
N VAL A 19 13.13 -12.06 8.36
CA VAL A 19 12.77 -10.86 9.15
C VAL A 19 11.27 -10.62 9.14
N VAL A 20 10.60 -10.76 8.00
CA VAL A 20 9.15 -10.53 7.90
C VAL A 20 8.38 -11.57 8.71
N VAL A 21 8.71 -12.85 8.58
CA VAL A 21 8.07 -13.92 9.34
C VAL A 21 8.35 -13.76 10.82
N PHE A 22 9.60 -13.50 11.20
CA PHE A 22 9.98 -13.22 12.59
C PHE A 22 9.17 -12.04 13.18
N ALA A 23 9.08 -10.93 12.45
CA ALA A 23 8.33 -9.75 12.88
C ALA A 23 6.82 -10.03 13.02
N ILE A 24 6.24 -10.80 12.10
CA ILE A 24 4.83 -11.21 12.18
C ILE A 24 4.59 -12.09 13.41
N LEU A 25 5.45 -13.07 13.68
CA LEU A 25 5.34 -13.93 14.86
C LEU A 25 5.46 -13.12 16.16
N GLN A 26 6.46 -12.23 16.24
CA GLN A 26 6.65 -11.34 17.38
C GLN A 26 5.46 -10.40 17.62
N LYS A 27 4.90 -9.81 16.56
CA LYS A 27 3.76 -8.90 16.71
C LYS A 27 2.47 -9.65 17.04
N SER A 28 2.25 -10.80 16.42
CA SER A 28 1.05 -11.62 16.63
C SER A 28 1.05 -12.37 17.96
N LYS A 29 2.23 -12.61 18.54
CA LYS A 29 2.41 -13.38 19.80
C LYS A 29 1.83 -14.80 19.72
N ILE A 30 1.79 -15.38 18.53
CA ILE A 30 1.13 -16.68 18.27
C ILE A 30 1.80 -17.85 19.01
N LEU A 31 3.11 -17.77 19.25
CA LEU A 31 3.88 -18.79 20.00
C LEU A 31 4.02 -18.45 21.49
N GLY A 32 3.37 -17.37 21.95
CA GLY A 32 3.40 -16.89 23.33
C GLY A 32 4.30 -15.67 23.56
N ASP A 33 4.06 -14.98 24.67
CA ASP A 33 4.80 -13.77 25.06
C ASP A 33 6.26 -14.07 25.43
N GLY A 34 7.18 -13.21 24.99
CA GLY A 34 8.60 -13.31 25.30
C GLY A 34 9.34 -14.47 24.60
N LYS A 35 8.72 -15.11 23.60
CA LYS A 35 9.30 -16.26 22.87
C LYS A 35 10.13 -15.87 21.64
N ALA A 36 10.87 -14.77 21.71
CA ALA A 36 11.66 -14.25 20.59
C ALA A 36 12.68 -15.26 20.02
N GLN A 37 13.29 -16.08 20.86
CA GLN A 37 14.19 -17.14 20.38
C GLN A 37 13.46 -18.17 19.51
N ILE A 38 12.25 -18.58 19.91
CA ILE A 38 11.44 -19.55 19.17
C ILE A 38 10.96 -18.92 17.85
N ASP A 39 10.46 -17.69 17.90
CA ASP A 39 10.04 -16.97 16.70
C ASP A 39 11.18 -16.81 15.70
N ALA A 40 12.40 -16.53 16.17
CA ALA A 40 13.58 -16.44 15.32
C ALA A 40 13.93 -17.80 14.69
N MET A 41 13.87 -18.88 15.46
CA MET A 41 14.09 -20.23 14.92
C MET A 41 13.05 -20.60 13.86
N VAL A 42 11.76 -20.29 14.10
CA VAL A 42 10.68 -20.57 13.15
C VAL A 42 10.83 -19.71 11.90
N GLY A 43 11.10 -18.41 12.04
CA GLY A 43 11.38 -17.53 10.91
C GLY A 43 12.57 -18.01 10.08
N LEU A 44 13.62 -18.50 10.74
CA LEU A 44 14.83 -19.00 10.06
C LEU A 44 14.53 -20.26 9.26
N VAL A 45 13.83 -21.23 9.86
CA VAL A 45 13.41 -22.45 9.17
C VAL A 45 12.53 -22.14 7.97
N ILE A 46 11.54 -21.25 8.13
CA ILE A 46 10.66 -20.85 7.03
C ILE A 46 11.43 -20.14 5.92
N GLY A 47 12.33 -19.22 6.26
CA GLY A 47 13.19 -18.54 5.29
C GLY A 47 14.06 -19.51 4.49
N LEU A 48 14.68 -20.50 5.16
CA LEU A 48 15.49 -21.52 4.49
C LEU A 48 14.67 -22.47 3.62
N LEU A 49 13.48 -22.87 4.07
CA LEU A 49 12.58 -23.72 3.29
C LEU A 49 12.12 -23.01 2.01
N LEU A 50 11.79 -21.72 2.12
CA LEU A 50 11.31 -20.94 0.97
C LEU A 50 12.43 -20.71 -0.04
N ILE A 51 13.65 -20.36 0.40
CA ILE A 51 14.78 -20.16 -0.52
C ILE A 51 15.23 -21.45 -1.21
N GLY A 52 15.01 -22.60 -0.58
CA GLY A 52 15.29 -23.91 -1.16
C GLY A 52 14.37 -24.27 -2.33
N LEU A 53 13.25 -23.56 -2.50
CA LEU A 53 12.28 -23.80 -3.57
C LEU A 53 12.38 -22.68 -4.63
N PRO A 54 12.67 -23.00 -5.91
CA PRO A 54 12.82 -21.98 -6.95
C PRO A 54 11.57 -21.12 -7.12
N THR A 55 10.39 -21.72 -7.22
CA THR A 55 9.15 -20.98 -7.50
C THR A 55 8.78 -19.99 -6.39
N PRO A 56 8.73 -20.37 -5.10
CA PRO A 56 8.49 -19.41 -4.02
C PRO A 56 9.57 -18.32 -3.93
N ARG A 57 10.85 -18.68 -4.12
CA ARG A 57 11.96 -17.73 -4.12
C ARG A 57 11.77 -16.66 -5.20
N ASP A 58 11.45 -17.08 -6.42
CA ASP A 58 11.34 -16.17 -7.56
C ASP A 58 10.17 -15.19 -7.38
N ILE A 59 9.08 -15.60 -6.71
CA ILE A 59 7.99 -14.69 -6.30
C ILE A 59 8.55 -13.59 -5.39
N VAL A 60 9.35 -13.94 -4.38
CA VAL A 60 9.94 -12.95 -3.46
C VAL A 60 10.91 -12.03 -4.19
N ILE A 61 11.73 -12.56 -5.10
CA ILE A 61 12.62 -11.76 -5.95
C ILE A 61 11.84 -10.72 -6.75
N ASN A 62 10.72 -11.13 -7.36
CA ASN A 62 9.87 -10.24 -8.13
C ASN A 62 9.13 -9.21 -7.24
N LEU A 63 8.86 -9.52 -5.97
CA LEU A 63 8.24 -8.60 -5.01
C LEU A 63 9.23 -7.59 -4.41
N MET A 64 10.53 -7.91 -4.34
CA MET A 64 11.55 -7.06 -3.71
C MET A 64 11.57 -5.61 -4.26
N PRO A 65 11.54 -5.36 -5.59
CA PRO A 65 11.46 -4.00 -6.12
C PRO A 65 10.22 -3.25 -5.62
N TRP A 66 9.05 -3.89 -5.63
CA TRP A 66 7.79 -3.30 -5.20
C TRP A 66 7.76 -2.99 -3.71
N LEU A 67 8.30 -3.88 -2.88
CA LEU A 67 8.46 -3.64 -1.45
C LEU A 67 9.42 -2.46 -1.19
N SER A 68 10.53 -2.40 -1.92
CA SER A 68 11.49 -1.30 -1.79
C SER A 68 10.87 0.04 -2.16
N VAL A 69 10.11 0.08 -3.26
CA VAL A 69 9.35 1.27 -3.66
C VAL A 69 8.30 1.62 -2.59
N GLY A 70 7.54 0.64 -2.12
CA GLY A 70 6.51 0.84 -1.09
C GLY A 70 7.08 1.42 0.21
N VAL A 71 8.20 0.90 0.70
CA VAL A 71 8.89 1.43 1.89
C VAL A 71 9.40 2.84 1.65
N ALA A 72 10.03 3.11 0.50
CA ALA A 72 10.50 4.45 0.16
C ALA A 72 9.35 5.46 0.11
N VAL A 73 8.21 5.06 -0.44
CA VAL A 73 6.99 5.86 -0.54
C VAL A 73 6.43 6.17 0.85
N ILE A 74 6.31 5.16 1.72
CA ILE A 74 5.87 5.37 3.11
C ILE A 74 6.84 6.29 3.85
N LEU A 75 8.15 6.12 3.66
CA LEU A 75 9.16 6.96 4.28
C LEU A 75 9.07 8.42 3.82
N VAL A 76 8.93 8.66 2.52
CA VAL A 76 8.72 10.01 1.97
C VAL A 76 7.42 10.61 2.52
N PHE A 77 6.33 9.84 2.56
CA PHE A 77 5.08 10.29 3.16
C PHE A 77 5.25 10.66 4.63
N LEU A 78 5.91 9.83 5.43
CA LEU A 78 6.13 10.09 6.86
C LEU A 78 7.04 11.29 7.09
N ILE A 79 8.03 11.53 6.23
CA ILE A 79 8.87 12.74 6.29
C ILE A 79 8.05 13.98 5.97
N LEU A 80 7.28 13.97 4.88
CA LEU A 80 6.43 15.11 4.50
C LEU A 80 5.34 15.37 5.54
N TYR A 81 4.67 14.31 5.99
CA TYR A 81 3.67 14.39 7.04
C TYR A 81 4.29 14.85 8.36
N GLY A 82 5.44 14.31 8.75
CA GLY A 82 6.16 14.68 9.97
C GLY A 82 6.66 16.13 9.93
N PHE A 83 7.09 16.62 8.77
CA PHE A 83 7.46 18.02 8.55
C PHE A 83 6.25 18.95 8.72
N VAL A 84 5.13 18.62 8.07
CA VAL A 84 3.88 19.39 8.16
C VAL A 84 3.26 19.31 9.55
N ALA A 85 3.23 18.13 10.17
CA ALA A 85 2.61 17.93 11.47
C ALA A 85 3.50 18.43 12.61
N GLY A 86 4.81 18.26 12.51
CA GLY A 86 5.80 18.62 13.53
C GLY A 86 5.92 20.13 13.71
N ASP A 87 6.12 20.87 12.62
CA ASP A 87 6.26 22.34 12.66
C ASP A 87 4.93 23.06 12.90
N MET A 88 3.80 22.35 12.73
CA MET A 88 2.47 22.86 13.03
C MET A 88 1.96 22.45 14.42
N SER A 89 2.79 21.89 15.30
CA SER A 89 2.36 21.52 16.66
C SER A 89 2.11 22.72 17.58
N GLY A 90 2.50 23.94 17.17
CA GLY A 90 2.23 25.16 17.92
C GLY A 90 0.77 25.62 17.83
N ASP A 91 0.23 26.10 18.96
CA ASP A 91 -1.15 26.57 19.18
C ASP A 91 -1.67 27.64 18.18
N GLY A 92 -0.80 28.21 17.33
CA GLY A 92 -1.14 29.26 16.37
C GLY A 92 -1.47 28.80 14.94
N THR A 93 -1.41 27.50 14.64
CA THR A 93 -1.60 27.02 13.26
C THR A 93 -3.06 26.67 12.95
N PRO A 94 -3.69 27.33 11.97
CA PRO A 94 -5.10 27.12 11.67
C PRO A 94 -5.33 25.73 11.07
N LYS A 95 -6.36 25.02 11.55
CA LYS A 95 -6.66 23.61 11.21
C LYS A 95 -6.73 23.33 9.71
N TRP A 96 -7.21 24.29 8.91
CA TRP A 96 -7.30 24.15 7.46
C TRP A 96 -5.93 23.99 6.80
N MET A 97 -4.89 24.65 7.32
CA MET A 97 -3.54 24.57 6.78
C MET A 97 -2.95 23.17 6.98
N LYS A 98 -3.08 22.60 8.19
CA LYS A 98 -2.67 21.21 8.50
C LYS A 98 -3.32 20.20 7.56
N THR A 99 -4.63 20.32 7.38
CA THR A 99 -5.40 19.41 6.51
C THR A 99 -5.01 19.57 5.04
N THR A 100 -4.86 20.81 4.55
CA THR A 100 -4.45 21.06 3.16
C THR A 100 -3.06 20.49 2.88
N PHE A 101 -2.07 20.75 3.74
CA PHE A 101 -0.72 20.23 3.56
C PHE A 101 -0.64 18.71 3.71
N GLY A 102 -1.42 18.10 4.60
CA GLY A 102 -1.53 16.64 4.71
C GLY A 102 -2.12 16.00 3.46
N ILE A 103 -3.19 16.59 2.90
CA ILE A 103 -3.78 16.14 1.63
C ILE A 103 -2.78 16.32 0.48
N LEU A 104 -2.05 17.45 0.44
CA LEU A 104 -1.05 17.72 -0.58
C LEU A 104 0.11 16.72 -0.53
N ALA A 105 0.61 16.39 0.68
CA ALA A 105 1.64 15.38 0.87
C ALA A 105 1.17 13.98 0.46
N GLY A 106 -0.09 13.64 0.77
CA GLY A 106 -0.74 12.41 0.32
C GLY A 106 -0.82 12.33 -1.21
N LEU A 107 -1.35 13.37 -1.85
CA LEU A 107 -1.44 13.47 -3.32
C LEU A 107 -0.07 13.44 -3.99
N PHE A 108 0.92 14.12 -3.43
CA PHE A 108 2.28 14.14 -3.96
C PHE A 108 2.92 12.75 -3.88
N THR A 109 2.77 12.07 -2.73
CA THR A 109 3.25 10.70 -2.57
C THR A 109 2.57 9.74 -3.55
N LEU A 110 1.25 9.84 -3.69
CA LEU A 110 0.49 9.05 -4.66
C LEU A 110 0.93 9.33 -6.11
N GLY A 111 1.18 10.60 -6.45
CA GLY A 111 1.68 10.99 -7.77
C GLY A 111 3.03 10.36 -8.09
N ILE A 112 3.96 10.35 -7.11
CA ILE A 112 5.26 9.68 -7.27
C ILE A 112 5.09 8.18 -7.46
N VAL A 113 4.23 7.53 -6.66
CA VAL A 113 3.95 6.09 -6.80
C VAL A 113 3.45 5.78 -8.20
N ILE A 114 2.44 6.51 -8.67
CA ILE A 114 1.81 6.30 -9.97
C ILE A 114 2.83 6.52 -11.10
N TYR A 115 3.70 7.52 -10.97
CA TYR A 115 4.75 7.81 -11.95
C TYR A 115 5.82 6.71 -11.98
N VAL A 116 6.39 6.34 -10.82
CA VAL A 116 7.51 5.39 -10.71
C VAL A 116 7.09 3.96 -11.03
N SER A 117 5.88 3.56 -10.62
CA SER A 117 5.35 2.22 -10.87
C SER A 117 4.98 1.96 -12.33
N GLY A 118 4.92 2.99 -13.17
CA GLY A 118 4.34 2.89 -14.51
C GLY A 118 2.82 2.69 -14.50
N LEU A 119 2.15 2.69 -13.33
CA LEU A 119 0.69 2.66 -13.26
C LEU A 119 0.07 3.89 -13.94
N GLY A 120 0.81 5.00 -14.01
CA GLY A 120 0.39 6.21 -14.71
C GLY A 120 0.07 5.95 -16.18
N THR A 121 0.89 5.16 -16.90
CA THR A 121 0.63 4.86 -18.31
C THR A 121 -0.56 3.93 -18.45
N ILE A 122 -0.72 2.93 -17.57
CA ILE A 122 -1.86 2.00 -17.58
C ILE A 122 -3.17 2.75 -17.32
N ILE A 123 -3.19 3.64 -16.33
CA ILE A 123 -4.36 4.45 -15.99
C ILE A 123 -4.66 5.47 -17.09
N LEU A 124 -3.64 6.12 -17.65
CA LEU A 124 -3.80 7.06 -18.76
C LEU A 124 -4.21 6.36 -20.06
N ASP A 125 -3.77 5.14 -20.33
CA ASP A 125 -4.18 4.35 -21.50
C ASP A 125 -5.61 3.82 -21.36
N TRP A 126 -6.02 3.45 -20.14
CA TRP A 126 -7.41 3.18 -19.79
C TRP A 126 -8.29 4.42 -19.96
N PHE A 127 -7.83 5.58 -19.49
CA PHE A 127 -8.60 6.83 -19.54
C PHE A 127 -8.62 7.47 -20.93
N SER A 128 -7.52 7.36 -21.69
CA SER A 128 -7.38 7.93 -23.03
C SER A 128 -8.04 7.10 -24.13
N GLY A 129 -8.57 5.91 -23.81
CA GLY A 129 -9.32 5.09 -24.75
C GLY A 129 -8.45 4.48 -25.85
N ASN A 130 -7.14 4.30 -25.61
CA ASN A 130 -6.21 3.72 -26.59
C ASN A 130 -6.47 2.22 -26.89
N TYR A 131 -7.44 1.59 -26.24
CA TYR A 131 -8.01 0.30 -26.63
C TYR A 131 -9.13 0.51 -27.69
N GLY A 132 -8.75 0.99 -28.86
CA GLY A 132 -9.67 1.12 -30.01
C GLY A 132 -10.56 2.37 -29.96
N SER A 133 -10.77 2.98 -31.13
CA SER A 133 -11.36 4.29 -31.40
C SER A 133 -12.80 4.55 -30.93
N GLU A 134 -13.36 3.70 -30.06
CA GLU A 134 -14.69 3.83 -29.44
C GLU A 134 -14.64 3.95 -27.90
N GLY A 135 -13.43 3.91 -27.31
CA GLY A 135 -13.22 3.79 -25.86
C GLY A 135 -13.58 5.03 -25.02
N LEU A 136 -13.40 6.26 -25.55
CA LEU A 136 -13.63 7.48 -24.76
C LEU A 136 -15.10 7.68 -24.40
N PHE A 137 -16.01 7.47 -25.34
CA PHE A 137 -17.46 7.63 -25.09
C PHE A 137 -17.96 6.54 -24.13
N THR A 138 -17.52 5.30 -24.32
CA THR A 138 -17.87 4.16 -23.45
C THR A 138 -17.37 4.38 -22.03
N ASN A 139 -16.15 4.87 -21.84
CA ASN A 139 -15.57 5.15 -20.53
C ASN A 139 -16.26 6.31 -19.82
N ILE A 140 -16.58 7.40 -20.53
CA ILE A 140 -17.35 8.52 -19.98
C ILE A 140 -18.73 8.04 -19.53
N VAL A 141 -19.40 7.21 -20.34
CA VAL A 141 -20.71 6.64 -20.00
C VAL A 141 -20.61 5.75 -18.75
N ILE A 142 -19.62 4.86 -18.66
CA ILE A 142 -19.42 3.99 -17.49
C ILE A 142 -19.14 4.80 -16.23
N VAL A 143 -18.27 5.82 -16.29
CA VAL A 143 -17.97 6.69 -15.15
C VAL A 143 -19.21 7.45 -14.69
N LEU A 144 -20.00 8.00 -15.61
CA LEU A 144 -21.26 8.66 -15.29
C LEU A 144 -22.28 7.68 -14.68
N LEU A 145 -22.33 6.44 -15.17
CA LEU A 145 -23.21 5.40 -14.65
C LEU A 145 -22.81 4.99 -13.22
N VAL A 146 -21.51 4.84 -12.95
CA VAL A 146 -20.99 4.54 -11.60
C VAL A 146 -21.29 5.70 -10.64
N ILE A 147 -21.04 6.94 -11.06
CA ILE A 147 -21.37 8.12 -10.24
C ILE A 147 -22.88 8.19 -9.96
N GLY A 148 -23.72 7.93 -10.97
CA GLY A 148 -25.17 7.88 -10.82
C GLY A 148 -25.64 6.77 -9.88
N ALA A 149 -25.09 5.56 -10.02
CA ALA A 149 -25.41 4.42 -9.16
C ALA A 149 -25.00 4.67 -7.70
N VAL A 150 -23.81 5.23 -7.47
CA VAL A 150 -23.35 5.62 -6.13
C VAL A 150 -24.24 6.71 -5.54
N TRP A 151 -24.61 7.72 -6.32
CA TRP A 151 -25.51 8.78 -5.87
C TRP A 151 -26.89 8.25 -5.46
N VAL A 152 -27.47 7.35 -6.25
CA VAL A 152 -28.76 6.69 -5.93
C VAL A 152 -28.62 5.80 -4.70
N ALA A 153 -27.55 5.01 -4.59
CA ALA A 153 -27.32 4.15 -3.43
C ALA A 153 -27.18 4.95 -2.13
N VAL A 154 -26.42 6.06 -2.17
CA VAL A 154 -26.23 6.95 -1.02
C VAL A 154 -27.54 7.64 -0.62
N LYS A 155 -28.36 8.06 -1.60
CA LYS A 155 -29.64 8.72 -1.32
C LYS A 155 -30.72 7.74 -0.84
N SER A 156 -30.71 6.51 -1.35
CA SER A 156 -31.61 5.43 -0.92
C SER A 156 -31.30 4.95 0.50
N GLY A 157 -30.03 4.96 0.91
CA GLY A 157 -29.61 4.65 2.29
C GLY A 157 -30.03 5.69 3.34
N SER A 158 -30.48 6.88 2.93
CA SER A 158 -30.83 7.99 3.84
C SER A 158 -32.33 8.06 4.20
N SER A 159 -33.21 7.25 3.59
CA SER A 159 -34.67 7.34 3.81
C SER A 159 -35.29 6.16 4.57
N GLY A 160 -34.49 5.27 5.16
CA GLY A 160 -34.97 4.02 5.77
C GLY A 160 -34.77 3.87 7.28
N GLY A 161 -34.71 4.95 8.07
CA GLY A 161 -34.43 4.84 9.51
C GLY A 161 -35.13 5.87 10.36
N GLY A 162 -36.36 5.57 10.80
CA GLY A 162 -37.00 6.36 11.85
C GLY A 162 -38.48 6.09 12.03
N SER A 163 -38.82 5.01 12.73
CA SER A 163 -39.98 4.90 13.63
C SER A 163 -40.01 3.50 14.26
N ARG A 164 -39.41 3.34 15.45
CA ARG A 164 -39.79 2.28 16.38
C ARG A 164 -40.73 2.90 17.42
N PRO A 165 -41.97 2.42 17.58
CA PRO A 165 -42.79 2.81 18.72
C PRO A 165 -42.21 2.18 19.98
N SER A 166 -42.08 3.00 21.01
CA SER A 166 -41.95 2.58 22.40
C SER A 166 -43.30 2.08 22.88
N GLU A 167 -43.37 0.81 23.28
CA GLU A 167 -44.27 0.26 24.31
C GLU A 167 -43.78 -1.14 24.72
#